data_AF-A0A820JIW1-F1
#
_entry.id   AF-A0A820JIW1-F1
#
_cell.length_a   1.000
_cell.length_b   1.000
_cell.length_c   1.000
_cell.angle_alpha   90.00
_cell.angle_beta   90.00
_cell.angle_gamma   90.00
#
_symmetry.space_group_name_H-M   'P 1'
#
loop_
_entity.id
_entity.type
_entity.pdbx_description
1 polymer ?
#
loop_
_entity_poly.entity_id
_entity_poly.type
_entity_poly.pdbx_seq_one_letter_code
_entity_poly.pdbx_strand_id
1 'polypeptide(L)' 'DWGNPFVIGKDGDRSDVIRKYRNWIMRQPDLLSRAKIELRGRRIACWCKPEACHGDVLAEIADAD' A
#
# COMPACT_ATOMS: atom_id res chain seq x y z
N ASP A 1 -9.47 5.60 -1.74
CA ASP A 1 -8.76 5.49 -0.44
C ASP A 1 -7.63 4.45 -0.46
N TRP A 2 -6.69 4.52 -1.41
CA TRP A 2 -5.57 3.56 -1.49
C TRP A 2 -4.19 4.22 -1.40
N GLY A 3 -4.13 5.54 -1.55
CA GLY A 3 -2.88 6.28 -1.59
C GLY A 3 -2.10 6.22 -0.29
N ASN A 4 -0.78 6.37 -0.39
CA ASN A 4 0.09 6.50 0.75
C ASN A 4 -0.12 7.88 1.42
N PRO A 5 -0.51 7.97 2.71
CA PRO A 5 -0.64 9.26 3.40
C PRO A 5 0.71 9.85 3.81
N PHE A 6 1.81 9.10 3.68
CA PHE A 6 3.17 9.52 4.01
C PHE A 6 3.91 10.03 2.77
N VAL A 7 4.66 11.13 2.92
CA VAL A 7 5.29 11.87 1.83
C VAL A 7 6.81 11.77 1.92
N ILE A 8 7.47 11.39 0.81
CA ILE A 8 8.94 11.32 0.73
C ILE A 8 9.55 12.70 1.03
N GLY A 9 10.62 12.74 1.82
CA GLY A 9 11.30 13.96 2.24
C GLY A 9 10.69 14.61 3.50
N LYS A 10 9.37 14.50 3.69
CA LYS A 10 8.69 14.96 4.92
C LYS A 10 8.63 13.86 5.99
N ASP A 11 8.23 12.66 5.57
CA ASP A 11 7.98 11.52 6.44
C ASP A 11 9.11 10.48 6.40
N GLY A 12 10.22 10.80 5.73
CA GLY A 12 11.38 9.92 5.58
C GLY A 12 11.72 9.65 4.12
N ASP A 13 12.63 8.71 3.88
CA ASP A 13 12.94 8.26 2.53
C ASP A 13 11.84 7.34 1.96
N ARG A 14 12.05 6.82 0.74
CA ARG A 14 11.10 5.91 0.10
C ARG A 14 10.81 4.68 0.96
N SER A 15 11.85 4.06 1.52
CA SER A 15 11.72 2.87 2.35
C SER A 15 10.93 3.17 3.63
N ASP A 16 11.17 4.33 4.25
CA ASP A 16 10.45 4.79 5.42
C ASP A 16 8.96 4.97 5.15
N VAL A 17 8.59 5.67 4.07
CA VAL A 17 7.17 5.93 3.77
C VAL A 17 6.42 4.65 3.37
N ILE A 18 7.09 3.68 2.73
CA ILE A 18 6.50 2.36 2.43
C ILE A 18 6.33 1.53 3.70
N ARG A 19 7.32 1.52 4.60
CA ARG A 19 7.22 0.85 5.90
C ARG A 19 6.12 1.46 6.77
N LYS A 20 6.02 2.79 6.81
CA LYS A 20 4.94 3.51 7.49
C LYS A 20 3.58 3.16 6.88
N TYR A 21 3.46 3.11 5.55
CA TYR A 21 2.25 2.71 4.87
C TYR A 21 1.80 1.29 5.25
N ARG A 22 2.70 0.32 5.21
CA ARG A 22 2.43 -1.06 5.65
C ARG A 22 1.88 -1.09 7.08
N ASN A 23 2.54 -0.38 8.01
CA ASN A 23 2.08 -0.35 9.41
C ASN A 23 0.73 0.36 9.58
N TRP A 24 0.46 1.39 8.79
CA TRP A 24 -0.78 2.17 8.83
C TRP A 24 -1.97 1.37 8.28
N ILE A 25 -1.82 0.72 7.12
CA ILE A 25 -2.90 -0.05 6.50
C ILE A 25 -3.26 -1.29 7.34
N MET A 26 -2.28 -1.93 7.97
CA MET A 26 -2.51 -3.08 8.86
C MET A 26 -3.35 -2.74 10.10
N ARG A 27 -3.51 -1.45 10.42
CA ARG A 27 -4.35 -0.97 11.54
C ARG A 27 -5.75 -0.54 11.08
N GLN A 28 -6.13 -0.83 9.84
CA GLN A 28 -7.43 -0.47 9.27
C GLN A 28 -8.21 -1.70 8.81
N PRO A 29 -8.98 -2.33 9.72
CA PRO A 29 -9.69 -3.58 9.42
C PRO A 29 -10.58 -3.49 8.17
N ASP A 30 -11.35 -2.39 8.04
CA ASP A 30 -12.23 -2.21 6.89
C ASP A 30 -11.45 -2.06 5.59
N LEU A 31 -10.34 -1.31 5.60
CA LEU A 31 -9.53 -1.09 4.41
C LEU A 31 -8.79 -2.36 3.99
N LEU A 32 -8.33 -3.18 4.95
CA LEU A 32 -7.75 -4.50 4.69
C LEU A 32 -8.77 -5.45 4.06
N SER A 33 -9.98 -5.53 4.63
CA SER A 33 -11.06 -6.36 4.10
C SER A 33 -11.40 -5.96 2.66
N ARG A 34 -11.53 -4.65 2.40
CA ARG A 34 -11.73 -4.12 1.06
C ARG A 34 -10.57 -4.41 0.13
N ALA A 35 -9.32 -4.34 0.58
CA ALA A 35 -8.16 -4.67 -0.26
C ALA A 35 -8.22 -6.13 -0.73
N LYS A 36 -8.53 -7.07 0.19
CA LYS A 36 -8.67 -8.50 -0.13
C LYS A 36 -9.82 -8.81 -1.10
N ILE A 37 -10.93 -8.06 -1.03
CA ILE A 37 -12.11 -8.32 -1.87
C ILE A 37 -12.04 -7.56 -3.20
N GLU A 38 -11.71 -6.27 -3.17
CA GLU A 38 -11.80 -5.37 -4.33
C GLU A 38 -10.56 -5.46 -5.23
N LEU A 39 -9.37 -5.74 -4.67
CA LEU A 39 -8.11 -5.67 -5.41
C LEU A 39 -7.57 -7.04 -5.85
N ARG A 40 -8.08 -8.15 -5.28
CA ARG A 40 -7.61 -9.50 -5.67
C ARG A 40 -7.84 -9.76 -7.15
N GLY A 41 -6.78 -10.18 -7.84
CA GLY A 41 -6.79 -10.38 -9.30
C GLY A 41 -6.89 -9.09 -10.14
N ARG A 42 -6.79 -7.90 -9.53
CA ARG A 42 -6.74 -6.62 -10.25
C ARG A 42 -5.30 -6.16 -10.48
N ARG A 43 -5.10 -5.33 -11.51
CA ARG A 43 -3.83 -4.63 -11.70
C ARG A 43 -3.83 -3.33 -10.90
N ILE A 44 -2.84 -3.18 -10.02
CA ILE A 44 -2.65 -1.96 -9.23
C ILE A 44 -1.63 -1.08 -9.95
N ALA A 45 -2.07 0.08 -10.43
CA ALA A 45 -1.22 1.03 -11.13
C ALA A 45 -0.80 2.18 -10.18
N CYS A 46 0.49 2.51 -10.19
CA CYS A 46 1.02 3.68 -9.51
C CYS A 46 2.25 4.20 -10.25
N TRP A 47 2.41 5.53 -10.29
CA TRP A 47 3.55 6.19 -10.93
C TRP A 47 4.89 5.93 -10.23
N CYS A 48 4.90 5.40 -9.00
CA CYS A 48 6.15 5.09 -8.30
C CYS A 48 6.89 3.88 -8.89
N LYS A 49 6.21 2.99 -9.63
CA LYS A 49 6.88 1.85 -10.25
C LYS A 49 7.88 2.34 -11.32
N PRO A 50 9.07 1.71 -11.42
CA PRO A 50 9.44 0.40 -10.86
C PRO A 50 9.96 0.39 -9.42
N GLU A 51 10.13 1.55 -8.78
CA GLU A 51 10.62 1.64 -7.40
C GLU A 51 9.60 1.09 -6.38
N ALA A 52 10.05 0.92 -5.13
CA ALA A 52 9.18 0.47 -4.04
C ALA A 52 7.92 1.37 -3.91
N CYS A 53 6.76 0.72 -3.95
CA CYS A 53 5.48 1.38 -4.10
C CYS A 53 4.46 0.90 -3.06
N HIS A 54 3.53 1.77 -2.67
CA HIS A 54 2.41 1.39 -1.80
C HIS A 54 1.50 0.35 -2.48
N GLY A 55 1.46 0.38 -3.81
CA GLY A 55 0.76 -0.62 -4.63
C GLY A 55 1.34 -2.04 -4.47
N ASP A 56 2.63 -2.18 -4.15
CA ASP A 56 3.23 -3.48 -3.85
C ASP A 56 2.63 -4.05 -2.56
N VAL A 57 2.51 -3.22 -1.52
CA VAL A 57 1.90 -3.60 -0.25
C VAL A 57 0.42 -3.96 -0.43
N LEU A 58 -0.31 -3.21 -1.26
CA LEU A 58 -1.70 -3.53 -1.56
C LEU A 58 -1.85 -4.85 -2.32
N ALA A 59 -0.95 -5.15 -3.27
CA ALA A 59 -0.94 -6.41 -3.99
C ALA A 59 -0.68 -7.59 -3.04
N GLU A 60 0.32 -7.46 -2.16
CA GLU A 60 0.60 -8.46 -1.12
C GLU A 60 -0.62 -8.71 -0.21
N ILE A 61 -1.31 -7.65 0.22
CA ILE A 61 -2.52 -7.79 1.05
C ILE A 61 -3.66 -8.45 0.27
N ALA A 62 -3.85 -8.06 -0.99
CA ALA A 62 -4.92 -8.57 -1.83
C ALA A 62 -4.78 -10.07 -2.13
N ASP A 63 -3.53 -10.54 -2.27
CA ASP A 63 -3.21 -11.94 -2.57
C ASP A 63 -2.97 -12.80 -1.32
N ALA A 64 -2.99 -12.22 -0.11
CA ALA A 64 -2.89 -12.95 1.14
C ALA A 64 -4.19 -13.71 1.47
N ASP A 65 -4.07 -14.99 1.82
CA ASP A 65 -5.17 -15.88 2.21
C ASP A 65 -5.94 -15.38 3.45
#